data_AF-X1QNZ9-F1
#
_entry.id   AF-X1QNZ9-F1
#
_cell.length_a   1.000
_cell.length_b   1.000
_cell.length_c   1.000
_cell.angle_alpha   90.00
_cell.angle_beta   90.00
_cell.angle_gamma   90.00
#
_symmetry.space_group_name_H-M   'P 1'
#
loop_
_entity.id
_entity.type
_entity.pdbx_description
1 polymer ?
#
loop_
_entity_poly.entity_id
_entity_poly.type
_entity_poly.pdbx_seq_one_letter_code
_entity_poly.pdbx_strand_id
1 'polypeptide(L)'
;ILTLDITLDEAVNLIRGKRGTEVTLSIWREEWGTTKEIKIIRGVIEIPSLKWEIIDENIAHLKLYHFSEKASFDFREAAIEILASPCQKIILDLRNNPGGYLEVAQDIAGWFLERGQILHCDFPK
;
A
#
# COMPACT_ATOMS: atom_id res chain seq x y z
N ILE A 1 11.08 19.58 15.17
CA ILE A 1 11.10 18.37 16.02
C ILE A 1 12.50 17.80 15.93
N LEU A 2 13.16 17.59 17.08
CA LEU A 2 14.48 16.96 17.20
C LEU A 2 14.28 15.56 17.75
N THR A 3 14.81 14.53 17.09
CA THR A 3 14.52 13.12 17.42
C THR A 3 15.67 12.39 18.11
N LEU A 4 16.70 13.10 18.58
CA LEU A 4 17.93 12.51 19.12
C LEU A 4 17.73 11.74 20.44
N ASP A 5 16.75 12.15 21.26
CA ASP A 5 16.53 11.62 22.61
C ASP A 5 15.12 11.05 22.83
N ILE A 6 14.42 10.68 21.74
CA ILE A 6 13.05 10.14 21.82
C ILE A 6 12.97 8.80 21.10
N THR A 7 12.03 7.96 21.55
CA THR A 7 11.71 6.69 20.90
C THR A 7 11.06 6.91 19.53
N LEU A 8 11.08 5.88 18.68
CA LEU A 8 10.43 5.91 17.38
C LEU A 8 8.94 6.27 17.49
N ASP A 9 8.24 5.69 18.48
CA ASP A 9 6.82 5.92 18.67
C ASP A 9 6.52 7.35 19.13
N GLU A 10 7.34 7.92 20.02
CA GLU A 10 7.25 9.32 20.43
C GLU A 10 7.48 10.27 19.25
N ALA A 11 8.49 9.99 18.41
CA ALA A 11 8.74 10.76 17.21
C ALA A 11 7.54 10.71 16.25
N VAL A 12 6.99 9.53 16.01
CA VAL A 12 5.81 9.34 15.15
C VAL A 12 4.60 10.12 15.69
N ASN A 13 4.38 10.11 17.00
CA ASN A 13 3.27 10.83 17.62
C ASN A 13 3.38 12.36 17.51
N LEU A 14 4.60 12.91 17.60
CA LEU A 14 4.84 14.35 17.40
C LEU A 14 4.70 14.77 15.93
N ILE A 15 5.07 13.89 15.00
CA ILE A 15 4.97 14.13 13.56
C ILE A 15 3.50 14.04 13.10
N ARG A 16 2.74 13.07 13.61
CA ARG A 16 1.30 12.92 13.34
C ARG A 16 0.51 14.07 13.94
N GLY A 17 -0.66 14.36 13.36
CA GLY A 17 -1.51 15.47 13.76
C GLY A 17 -2.63 15.70 12.75
N LYS A 18 -3.46 16.71 13.01
CA LYS A 18 -4.63 16.99 12.17
C LYS A 18 -4.22 17.29 10.72
N ARG A 19 -4.90 16.65 9.75
CA ARG A 19 -4.71 16.89 8.31
C ARG A 19 -4.75 18.40 8.01
N GLY A 20 -3.83 18.85 7.16
CA GLY A 20 -3.71 20.24 6.73
C GLY A 20 -2.95 21.16 7.70
N THR A 21 -2.52 20.68 8.86
CA THR A 21 -1.66 21.46 9.78
C THR A 21 -0.19 21.35 9.40
N GLU A 22 0.60 22.37 9.71
CA GLU A 22 2.06 22.38 9.47
C GLU A 22 2.81 21.67 10.60
N VAL A 23 3.88 20.95 10.25
CA VAL A 23 4.88 20.43 11.17
C VAL A 23 6.28 20.84 10.69
N THR A 24 7.11 21.33 11.61
CA THR A 24 8.50 21.68 11.33
C THR A 24 9.42 20.58 11.84
N LEU A 25 10.18 19.96 10.94
CA LEU A 25 11.18 18.95 11.23
C LEU A 25 12.58 19.57 11.20
N SER A 26 13.40 19.24 12.18
CA SER A 26 14.79 19.70 12.24
C SER A 26 15.68 18.53 11.83
N ILE A 27 16.19 18.56 10.59
CA ILE A 27 16.93 17.45 9.99
C ILE A 27 18.41 17.80 9.93
N TRP A 28 19.24 16.94 10.51
CA TRP A 28 20.69 16.97 10.34
C TRP A 28 21.09 15.88 9.34
N ARG A 29 21.98 16.22 8.41
CA ARG A 29 22.61 15.29 7.48
C ARG A 29 24.10 15.59 7.45
N GLU A 30 24.93 14.55 7.34
CA GLU A 30 26.39 14.69 7.32
C GLU A 30 26.85 15.66 6.21
N GLU A 31 26.27 15.52 5.02
CA GLU A 31 26.52 16.36 3.84
C GLU A 31 26.10 17.84 4.02
N TRP A 32 25.27 18.16 5.01
CA TRP A 32 24.85 19.55 5.28
C TRP A 32 25.72 20.24 6.32
N GLY A 33 26.48 19.48 7.13
CA GLY A 33 27.29 19.98 8.26
C GLY A 33 26.50 20.75 9.34
N THR A 34 25.21 20.97 9.14
CA THR A 34 24.31 21.82 9.94
C THR A 34 22.89 21.28 9.89
N THR A 35 22.11 21.56 10.94
CA THR A 35 20.68 21.20 10.99
C THR A 35 19.87 22.18 10.16
N LYS A 36 18.94 21.66 9.35
CA LYS A 36 18.00 22.48 8.58
C LYS A 36 16.56 22.24 9.03
N GLU A 37 15.76 23.29 9.00
CA GLU A 37 14.33 23.18 9.25
C GLU A 37 13.57 22.91 7.95
N ILE A 38 12.71 21.90 7.97
CA ILE A 38 11.82 21.56 6.85
C ILE A 38 10.39 21.63 7.35
N LYS A 39 9.60 22.48 6.71
CA LYS A 39 8.16 22.61 6.96
C LYS A 39 7.40 21.65 6.05
N ILE A 40 6.55 20.83 6.64
CA ILE A 40 5.74 19.83 5.94
C ILE A 40 4.28 20.05 6.34
N ILE A 41 3.39 20.02 5.36
CA ILE A 41 1.95 20.01 5.61
C ILE A 41 1.50 18.57 5.84
N ARG A 42 0.83 18.31 6.96
CA ARG A 42 0.33 16.97 7.32
C ARG A 42 -0.74 16.53 6.32
N GLY A 43 -0.43 15.48 5.55
CA GLY A 43 -1.35 14.82 4.63
C GLY A 43 -1.91 13.52 5.20
N VAL A 44 -2.83 12.91 4.46
CA VAL A 44 -3.17 11.49 4.67
C VAL A 44 -2.03 10.69 4.05
N ILE A 45 -1.40 9.84 4.84
CA ILE A 45 -0.47 8.85 4.30
C ILE A 45 -1.32 7.74 3.71
N GLU A 46 -1.48 7.76 2.39
CA GLU A 46 -2.08 6.64 1.67
C GLU A 46 -1.01 5.58 1.46
N ILE A 47 -1.09 4.50 2.25
CA ILE A 47 -0.28 3.31 1.99
C ILE A 47 -0.93 2.61 0.79
N PRO A 48 -0.23 2.49 -0.35
CA PRO A 48 -0.79 1.83 -1.52
C PRO A 48 -1.07 0.37 -1.16
N SER A 49 -2.31 -0.08 -1.39
CA SER A 49 -2.68 -1.48 -1.16
C SER A 49 -2.01 -2.42 -2.16
N LEU A 50 -1.73 -1.92 -3.37
CA LEU A 50 -1.08 -2.64 -4.46
C LEU A 50 -0.23 -1.73 -5.35
N LYS A 51 0.56 -2.36 -6.21
CA LYS A 51 1.23 -1.73 -7.35
C LYS A 51 1.19 -2.71 -8.52
N TRP A 52 1.07 -2.22 -9.75
CA TRP A 52 1.26 -3.06 -10.93
C TRP A 52 2.20 -2.43 -11.95
N GLU A 53 2.84 -3.26 -12.76
CA GLU A 53 3.71 -2.87 -13.88
C GLU A 53 3.69 -3.92 -14.98
N ILE A 54 4.12 -3.55 -16.19
CA ILE A 54 4.29 -4.50 -17.30
C ILE A 54 5.71 -5.06 -17.24
N ILE A 55 5.82 -6.38 -17.22
CA ILE A 55 7.08 -7.11 -17.36
C ILE A 55 7.03 -8.00 -18.61
N ASP A 56 8.20 -8.30 -19.18
CA ASP A 56 8.36 -9.16 -20.36
C ASP A 56 7.42 -8.80 -21.53
N GLU A 57 7.18 -7.49 -21.70
CA GLU A 57 6.35 -6.84 -22.74
C GLU A 57 4.85 -7.20 -22.78
N ASN A 58 4.41 -8.29 -22.12
CA ASN A 58 3.02 -8.76 -22.20
C ASN A 58 2.44 -9.34 -20.90
N ILE A 59 3.16 -9.23 -19.77
CA ILE A 59 2.70 -9.73 -18.48
C ILE A 59 2.45 -8.56 -17.54
N ALA A 60 1.22 -8.41 -17.06
CA ALA A 60 0.92 -7.51 -15.96
C ALA A 60 1.35 -8.16 -14.64
N HIS A 61 2.39 -7.62 -14.01
CA HIS A 61 2.79 -8.01 -12.66
C HIS A 61 2.08 -7.10 -11.65
N LEU A 62 1.10 -7.63 -10.93
CA LEU A 62 0.36 -6.92 -9.90
C LEU A 62 0.78 -7.46 -8.54
N LYS A 63 1.41 -6.62 -7.73
CA LYS A 63 1.80 -6.93 -6.35
C LYS A 63 0.79 -6.33 -5.39
N LEU A 64 0.12 -7.18 -4.61
CA LEU A 64 -0.82 -6.79 -3.56
C LEU A 64 -0.13 -6.91 -2.19
N TYR A 65 0.06 -5.78 -1.51
CA TYR A 65 0.81 -5.72 -0.27
C TYR A 65 0.02 -6.21 0.94
N HIS A 66 -1.29 -5.92 0.99
CA HIS A 66 -2.20 -6.39 2.03
C HIS A 66 -3.66 -6.25 1.59
N PHE A 67 -4.56 -7.03 2.19
CA PHE A 67 -5.99 -6.94 1.95
C PHE A 67 -6.61 -5.85 2.85
N SER A 68 -6.37 -4.57 2.55
CA SER A 68 -7.03 -3.44 3.24
C SER A 68 -8.44 -3.20 2.73
N GLU A 69 -9.22 -2.39 3.45
CA GLU A 69 -10.54 -1.92 3.05
C GLU A 69 -10.55 -1.30 1.64
N LYS A 70 -9.50 -0.58 1.26
CA LYS A 70 -9.37 0.05 -0.07
C LYS A 70 -8.92 -0.92 -1.17
N ALA A 71 -8.38 -2.09 -0.82
CA ALA A 71 -7.73 -2.98 -1.78
C ALA A 71 -8.69 -3.50 -2.87
N SER A 72 -9.95 -3.78 -2.56
CA SER A 72 -10.94 -4.20 -3.57
C SER A 72 -11.15 -3.11 -4.63
N PHE A 73 -11.22 -1.84 -4.21
CA PHE A 73 -11.35 -0.70 -5.12
C PHE A 73 -10.08 -0.53 -5.95
N ASP A 74 -8.92 -0.49 -5.31
CA ASP A 74 -7.64 -0.31 -6.00
C ASP A 74 -7.39 -1.45 -7.01
N PHE A 75 -7.78 -2.69 -6.66
CA PHE A 75 -7.65 -3.85 -7.55
C PHE A 75 -8.54 -3.72 -8.79
N ARG A 76 -9.78 -3.25 -8.61
CA ARG A 76 -10.69 -2.99 -9.73
C ARG A 76 -10.12 -1.97 -10.70
N GLU A 77 -9.57 -0.86 -10.19
CA GLU A 77 -8.97 0.17 -11.04
C GLU A 77 -7.76 -0.39 -11.79
N ALA A 78 -6.86 -1.09 -11.09
CA ALA A 78 -5.71 -1.75 -11.72
C ALA A 78 -6.13 -2.79 -12.77
N ALA A 79 -7.19 -3.57 -12.51
CA ALA A 79 -7.70 -4.55 -13.46
C ALA A 79 -8.22 -3.88 -14.75
N ILE A 80 -8.94 -2.76 -14.64
CA ILE A 80 -9.42 -1.99 -15.79
C ILE A 80 -8.22 -1.48 -16.61
N GLU A 81 -7.20 -0.93 -15.94
CA GLU A 81 -5.99 -0.44 -16.61
C GLU A 81 -5.22 -1.58 -17.31
N ILE A 82 -5.07 -2.73 -16.65
CA ILE A 82 -4.42 -3.92 -17.21
C ILE A 82 -5.18 -4.44 -18.42
N LEU A 83 -6.51 -4.51 -18.36
CA LEU A 83 -7.36 -4.95 -19.48
C LEU A 83 -7.32 -3.99 -20.68
N ALA A 84 -7.03 -2.70 -20.44
CA ALA A 84 -6.81 -1.71 -21.49
C ALA A 84 -5.36 -1.70 -22.03
N SER A 85 -4.45 -2.44 -21.41
CA SER A 85 -3.04 -2.54 -21.79
C SER A 85 -2.82 -3.67 -22.82
N PRO A 86 -1.63 -3.77 -23.46
CA PRO A 86 -1.31 -4.89 -24.36
C PRO A 86 -1.04 -6.22 -23.62
N CYS A 87 -1.14 -6.26 -22.29
CA CYS A 87 -0.87 -7.45 -21.51
C CYS A 87 -1.86 -8.57 -21.83
N GLN A 88 -1.34 -9.80 -21.95
CA GLN A 88 -2.15 -11.00 -22.18
C GLN A 88 -2.14 -11.95 -20.98
N LYS A 89 -1.27 -11.70 -20.01
CA LYS A 89 -1.10 -12.52 -18.82
C LYS A 89 -1.05 -11.61 -17.60
N ILE A 90 -1.45 -12.16 -16.46
CA ILE A 90 -1.35 -11.49 -15.17
C ILE A 90 -0.62 -12.39 -14.18
N ILE A 91 0.27 -11.80 -13.39
CA ILE A 91 0.86 -12.41 -12.20
C ILE A 91 0.34 -11.62 -11.01
N LEU A 92 -0.44 -12.29 -10.15
CA LEU A 92 -0.83 -11.77 -8.85
C LEU A 92 0.23 -12.17 -7.81
N ASP A 93 1.05 -11.22 -7.40
CA ASP A 93 2.13 -11.41 -6.42
C ASP A 93 1.65 -11.09 -5.01
N LEU A 94 1.50 -12.15 -4.20
CA LEU A 94 1.12 -12.09 -2.80
C LEU A 94 2.30 -12.31 -1.85
N ARG A 95 3.55 -12.26 -2.34
CA ARG A 95 4.72 -12.45 -1.48
C ARG A 95 4.84 -11.31 -0.48
N ASN A 96 5.11 -11.67 0.78
CA ASN A 96 5.16 -10.75 1.92
C ASN A 96 3.83 -10.02 2.19
N ASN A 97 2.71 -10.58 1.74
CA ASN A 97 1.38 -10.11 2.10
C ASN A 97 0.93 -10.82 3.40
N PRO A 98 0.79 -10.10 4.53
CA PRO A 98 0.44 -10.70 5.82
C PRO A 98 -1.06 -11.06 5.93
N GLY A 99 -1.86 -10.81 4.90
CA GLY A 99 -3.31 -10.98 4.90
C GLY A 99 -4.07 -9.67 5.05
N GLY A 100 -5.21 -9.72 5.73
CA GLY A 100 -6.11 -8.58 5.95
C GLY A 100 -7.57 -9.03 6.02
N TYR A 101 -8.48 -8.21 5.50
CA TYR A 101 -9.92 -8.50 5.52
C TYR A 101 -10.26 -9.70 4.62
N LEU A 102 -10.95 -10.68 5.19
CA LEU A 102 -11.37 -11.89 4.47
C LEU A 102 -12.32 -11.59 3.31
N GLU A 103 -13.26 -10.67 3.52
CA GLU A 103 -14.23 -10.26 2.49
C GLU A 103 -13.52 -9.66 1.26
N VAL A 104 -12.50 -8.83 1.49
CA VAL A 104 -11.66 -8.26 0.42
C VAL A 104 -10.90 -9.35 -0.33
N ALA A 105 -10.40 -10.37 0.37
CA ALA A 105 -9.75 -11.50 -0.27
C ALA A 105 -10.73 -12.31 -1.13
N GLN A 106 -11.97 -12.52 -0.66
CA GLN A 106 -13.02 -13.19 -1.42
C GLN A 106 -13.42 -12.38 -2.66
N ASP A 107 -13.58 -11.06 -2.52
CA ASP A 107 -13.90 -10.16 -3.61
C ASP A 107 -12.85 -10.24 -4.73
N ILE A 108 -11.57 -10.10 -4.38
CA ILE A 108 -10.46 -10.15 -5.35
C ILE A 108 -10.36 -11.55 -5.98
N ALA A 109 -10.50 -12.63 -5.19
CA ALA A 109 -10.48 -13.99 -5.70
C ALA A 109 -11.63 -14.24 -6.70
N GLY A 110 -12.80 -13.65 -6.47
CA GLY A 110 -13.97 -13.76 -7.35
C GLY A 110 -13.74 -13.30 -8.79
N TRP A 111 -12.73 -12.46 -9.05
CA TRP A 111 -12.36 -12.05 -10.42
C TRP A 111 -11.73 -13.17 -11.25
N PHE A 112 -11.18 -14.20 -10.59
CA PHE A 112 -10.49 -15.31 -11.24
C PHE A 112 -11.35 -16.58 -11.33
N LEU A 113 -12.51 -16.60 -10.69
CA LEU A 113 -13.36 -17.77 -10.55
C LEU A 113 -14.60 -17.69 -11.44
N GLU A 114 -15.09 -18.87 -11.84
CA GLU A 114 -16.35 -18.95 -12.57
C GLU A 114 -17.55 -18.73 -11.65
N ARG A 115 -18.64 -18.20 -12.22
CA ARG A 115 -19.88 -17.96 -11.48
C ARG A 115 -20.39 -19.27 -10.87
N GLY A 116 -20.59 -19.28 -9.55
CA GLY A 116 -21.10 -20.44 -8.80
C GLY A 116 -20.02 -21.25 -8.09
N GLN A 117 -18.73 -20.93 -8.27
CA GLN A 117 -17.67 -21.46 -7.43
C GLN A 117 -17.69 -20.77 -6.07
N ILE A 118 -17.84 -21.56 -4.99
CA ILE A 118 -17.88 -21.05 -3.62
C ILE A 118 -16.45 -21.11 -3.05
N LEU A 119 -15.97 -19.97 -2.56
CA LEU A 119 -14.77 -19.91 -1.74
C LEU A 119 -15.09 -20.46 -0.34
N HIS A 120 -14.53 -21.63 -0.02
CA HIS A 120 -14.61 -22.23 1.31
C HIS A 120 -13.27 -22.03 2.02
N CYS A 121 -13.29 -21.33 3.16
CA CYS A 121 -12.11 -21.20 4.03
C CYS A 121 -12.25 -22.18 5.19
N ASP A 122 -11.56 -23.33 5.09
CA ASP A 122 -11.42 -24.25 6.21
C ASP A 122 -10.37 -23.74 7.19
N PHE A 123 -10.80 -23.45 8.41
CA PHE A 123 -9.89 -23.25 9.52
C PHE A 123 -9.76 -24.57 10.28
N PRO A 124 -8.59 -25.20 10.31
CA PRO A 124 -8.37 -26.35 11.19
C PRO A 124 -8.57 -25.88 12.64
N LYS A 125 -9.45 -26.58 13.36
CA LYS A 125 -9.68 -26.37 14.80
C LYS A 125 -8.43 -26.65 15.62
#